data_AF-A0A4Y1WSZ1-F1
#
_entry.id   AF-A0A4Y1WSZ1-F1
#
_cell.length_a   1.000
_cell.length_b   1.000
_cell.length_c   1.000
_cell.angle_alpha   90.00
_cell.angle_beta   90.00
_cell.angle_gamma   90.00
#
_symmetry.space_group_name_H-M   'P 1'
#
loop_
_entity.id
_entity.type
_entity.pdbx_description
1 polymer ?
#
loop_
_entity_poly.entity_id
_entity_poly.type
_entity_poly.pdbx_seq_one_letter_code
_entity_poly.pdbx_strand_id
1 'polypeptide(L)'
;MHEIKPIIDPLPREELLRELTPDRKVRDTKRAGNEIYIFTAAECPALMREVGRLREIAFRAAGGGTGEEVDIDGEDRAEGGYHQLIVWDPAAQEIVGGYRFIVCTSSRQPHLSTEHYFHFSDLFRRRYLPHTIELGRSFIQPAYQARSNTKSIYALDNLWDGLGALIVLNPKAKYLFGKVTMYSSYQTVARNTLIYFLHKYFPDRDRLVTGRHPIDLGLDDPYYERIFTGENYVENYHILIQRIREFNENIPPLINSYMNLSPTMRVFDTVENPDFGGVEETGILLAIKDIYLEKRERYTRWDGWRANLRARRLAFAERIRSHLEAVK
;
A
#
# COMPACT_ATOMS: atom_id res chain seq x y z
N MET A 1 24.65 10.76 -12.54
CA MET A 1 23.52 11.32 -11.77
C MET A 1 22.36 11.46 -12.73
N HIS A 2 21.25 10.77 -12.48
CA HIS A 2 20.01 10.96 -13.22
C HIS A 2 19.49 12.39 -12.96
N GLU A 3 19.09 13.10 -14.01
CA GLU A 3 18.60 14.47 -13.88
C GLU A 3 17.18 14.46 -13.29
N ILE A 4 16.99 15.13 -12.16
CA ILE A 4 15.68 15.23 -11.50
C ILE A 4 14.83 16.23 -12.29
N LYS A 5 13.75 15.72 -12.90
CA LYS A 5 12.81 16.55 -13.68
C LYS A 5 11.90 17.36 -12.75
N PRO A 6 11.53 18.60 -13.11
CA PRO A 6 10.46 19.31 -12.42
C PRO A 6 9.17 18.50 -12.44
N ILE A 7 8.47 18.45 -11.30
CA ILE A 7 7.14 17.85 -11.22
C ILE A 7 6.17 18.75 -11.97
N ILE A 8 5.24 18.16 -12.72
CA ILE A 8 4.22 18.93 -13.45
C ILE A 8 3.37 19.80 -12.52
N ASP A 9 2.80 20.86 -13.09
CA ASP A 9 1.77 21.66 -12.42
C ASP A 9 0.49 20.84 -12.16
N PRO A 10 -0.31 21.21 -11.15
CA PRO A 10 -1.60 20.57 -10.90
C PRO A 10 -2.52 20.66 -12.12
N LEU A 11 -3.22 19.57 -12.42
CA LEU A 11 -4.21 19.58 -13.49
C LEU A 11 -5.43 20.46 -13.13
N PRO A 12 -6.12 21.05 -14.12
CA PRO A 12 -7.36 21.78 -13.87
C PRO A 12 -8.40 20.90 -13.16
N ARG A 13 -8.98 21.40 -12.06
CA ARG A 13 -9.96 20.65 -11.26
C ARG A 13 -11.15 20.15 -12.07
N GLU A 14 -11.58 20.92 -13.05
CA GLU A 14 -12.67 20.54 -13.95
C GLU A 14 -12.36 19.26 -14.73
N GLU A 15 -11.12 19.02 -15.11
CA GLU A 15 -10.71 17.79 -15.81
C GLU A 15 -10.79 16.59 -14.87
N LEU A 16 -10.32 16.74 -13.63
CA LEU A 16 -10.40 15.70 -12.60
C LEU A 16 -11.85 15.33 -12.29
N LEU A 17 -12.71 16.34 -12.12
CA LEU A 17 -14.13 16.17 -11.79
C LEU A 17 -14.91 15.44 -12.89
N ARG A 18 -14.57 15.65 -14.17
CA ARG A 18 -15.22 14.95 -15.30
C ARG A 18 -15.03 13.43 -15.23
N GLU A 19 -13.92 12.97 -14.66
CA GLU A 19 -13.61 11.54 -14.55
C GLU A 19 -14.19 10.90 -13.27
N LEU A 20 -14.51 11.71 -12.24
CA LEU A 20 -15.11 11.27 -10.96
C LEU A 20 -16.62 10.99 -11.05
N THR A 21 -16.99 10.02 -11.89
CA THR A 21 -18.39 9.64 -12.12
C THR A 21 -18.97 8.74 -11.01
N PRO A 22 -20.29 8.74 -10.79
CA PRO A 22 -20.95 7.85 -9.82
C PRO A 22 -20.64 6.36 -9.99
N ASP A 23 -20.47 5.87 -11.23
CA ASP A 23 -20.19 4.46 -11.51
C ASP A 23 -18.79 4.01 -11.03
N ARG A 24 -17.86 4.96 -10.89
CA ARG A 24 -16.50 4.72 -10.38
C ARG A 24 -16.43 4.88 -8.86
N LYS A 25 -17.45 5.49 -8.25
CA LYS A 25 -17.51 5.71 -6.81
C LYS A 25 -17.82 4.42 -6.08
N VAL A 26 -16.87 3.99 -5.26
CA VAL A 26 -16.94 2.75 -4.49
C VAL A 26 -17.76 2.92 -3.22
N ARG A 27 -17.48 3.97 -2.46
CA ARG A 27 -18.17 4.30 -1.20
C ARG A 27 -17.75 5.67 -0.69
N ASP A 28 -18.46 6.13 0.33
CA ASP A 28 -17.99 7.22 1.20
C ASP A 28 -17.11 6.68 2.33
N THR A 29 -16.20 7.51 2.79
CA THR A 29 -15.41 7.27 3.99
C THR A 29 -16.26 7.47 5.25
N LYS A 30 -15.87 6.85 6.38
CA LYS A 30 -16.66 7.01 7.63
C LYS A 30 -16.46 8.37 8.30
N ARG A 31 -15.36 9.05 8.00
CA ARG A 31 -14.92 10.29 8.65
C ARG A 31 -14.45 11.27 7.60
N ALA A 32 -14.60 12.57 7.88
CA ALA A 32 -14.19 13.69 7.03
C ALA A 32 -14.97 13.91 5.72
N GLY A 33 -16.00 13.10 5.43
CA GLY A 33 -16.87 13.30 4.26
C GLY A 33 -16.15 13.12 2.92
N ASN A 34 -15.07 12.33 2.91
CA ASN A 34 -14.31 12.02 1.71
C ASN A 34 -14.91 10.81 0.99
N GLU A 35 -14.56 10.64 -0.27
CA GLU A 35 -15.12 9.64 -1.18
C GLU A 35 -14.02 8.69 -1.68
N ILE A 36 -14.36 7.45 -2.03
CA ILE A 36 -13.41 6.46 -2.56
C ILE A 36 -13.79 6.11 -4.00
N TYR A 37 -12.81 6.18 -4.89
CA TYR A 37 -12.96 5.88 -6.32
C TYR A 37 -11.97 4.81 -6.77
N ILE A 38 -12.38 4.00 -7.76
CA ILE A 38 -11.51 3.04 -8.43
C ILE A 38 -11.57 3.23 -9.95
N PHE A 39 -10.42 3.32 -10.59
CA PHE A 39 -10.25 3.49 -12.03
C PHE A 39 -8.98 2.83 -12.56
N THR A 40 -8.89 2.59 -13.86
CA THR A 40 -7.65 2.28 -14.57
C THR A 40 -7.09 3.55 -15.23
N ALA A 41 -5.80 3.54 -15.58
CA ALA A 41 -5.19 4.66 -16.29
C ALA A 41 -5.90 4.99 -17.61
N ALA A 42 -6.37 3.97 -18.34
CA ALA A 42 -7.08 4.13 -19.60
C ALA A 42 -8.47 4.76 -19.44
N GLU A 43 -9.18 4.47 -18.35
CA GLU A 43 -10.51 5.02 -18.09
C GLU A 43 -10.47 6.49 -17.64
N CYS A 44 -9.38 6.90 -16.98
CA CYS A 44 -9.26 8.18 -16.29
C CYS A 44 -7.83 8.76 -16.43
N PRO A 45 -7.43 9.20 -17.64
CA PRO A 45 -6.09 9.72 -17.89
C PRO A 45 -5.75 10.98 -17.07
N ALA A 46 -6.71 11.88 -16.83
CA ALA A 46 -6.45 13.10 -16.05
C ALA A 46 -6.20 12.77 -14.57
N LEU A 47 -7.05 11.94 -13.97
CA LEU A 47 -6.87 11.45 -12.60
C LEU A 47 -5.59 10.63 -12.46
N MET A 48 -5.25 9.78 -13.44
CA MET A 48 -4.00 9.03 -13.41
C MET A 48 -2.79 9.96 -13.42
N ARG A 49 -2.80 11.01 -14.26
CA ARG A 49 -1.73 12.00 -14.32
C ARG A 49 -1.58 12.75 -12.99
N GLU A 50 -2.69 13.13 -12.37
CA GLU A 50 -2.71 13.78 -11.07
C GLU A 50 -2.24 12.85 -9.93
N VAL A 51 -2.64 11.58 -9.96
CA VAL A 51 -2.11 10.56 -9.03
C VAL A 51 -0.60 10.45 -9.16
N GLY A 52 -0.06 10.38 -10.39
CA GLY A 52 1.38 10.31 -10.62
C GLY A 52 2.13 11.55 -10.12
N ARG A 53 1.56 12.74 -10.33
CA ARG A 53 2.08 14.00 -9.78
C ARG A 53 2.15 13.97 -8.26
N LEU A 54 1.05 13.61 -7.60
CA LEU A 54 0.97 13.61 -6.13
C LEU A 54 1.80 12.50 -5.49
N ARG A 55 1.93 11.35 -6.16
CA ARG A 55 2.89 10.30 -5.78
C ARG A 55 4.30 10.84 -5.78
N GLU A 56 4.74 11.43 -6.89
CA GLU A 56 6.11 11.94 -7.00
C GLU A 56 6.38 13.03 -5.95
N ILE A 57 5.42 13.93 -5.71
CA ILE A 57 5.51 14.94 -4.64
C ILE A 57 5.70 14.28 -3.27
N ALA A 58 4.84 13.30 -2.93
CA ALA A 58 4.89 12.64 -1.64
C ALA A 58 6.17 11.82 -1.45
N PHE A 59 6.62 11.11 -2.48
CA PHE A 59 7.77 10.23 -2.42
C PHE A 59 9.10 11.00 -2.42
N ARG A 60 9.26 12.03 -3.25
CA ARG A 60 10.45 12.90 -3.20
C ARG A 60 10.59 13.61 -1.86
N ALA A 61 9.48 14.11 -1.30
CA ALA A 61 9.49 14.76 0.01
C ALA A 61 9.98 13.83 1.14
N ALA A 62 9.80 12.52 0.99
CA ALA A 62 10.27 11.51 1.94
C ALA A 62 11.67 10.95 1.63
N GLY A 63 12.29 11.33 0.50
CA GLY A 63 13.62 10.86 0.08
C GLY A 63 13.62 9.65 -0.86
N GLY A 64 12.46 9.28 -1.41
CA GLY A 64 12.35 8.31 -2.52
C GLY A 64 11.90 8.98 -3.82
N GLY A 65 11.07 8.30 -4.59
CA GLY A 65 10.50 8.82 -5.84
C GLY A 65 11.32 8.44 -7.07
N THR A 66 10.76 8.69 -8.24
CA THR A 66 11.35 8.26 -9.53
C THR A 66 12.36 9.27 -10.08
N GLY A 67 12.28 10.54 -9.65
CA GLY A 67 13.02 11.65 -10.25
C GLY A 67 12.37 12.17 -11.55
N GLU A 68 11.24 11.62 -11.97
CA GLU A 68 10.51 12.00 -13.19
C GLU A 68 9.40 13.02 -12.92
N GLU A 69 8.83 13.63 -13.97
CA GLU A 69 7.78 14.65 -13.82
C GLU A 69 6.49 14.14 -13.13
N VAL A 70 6.25 12.82 -13.22
CA VAL A 70 5.16 12.06 -12.59
C VAL A 70 5.62 10.64 -12.29
N ASP A 71 5.18 10.07 -11.16
CA ASP A 71 5.38 8.65 -10.83
C ASP A 71 4.27 7.79 -11.48
N ILE A 72 4.49 7.45 -12.75
CA ILE A 72 3.63 6.55 -13.54
C ILE A 72 4.53 5.61 -14.34
N ASP A 73 4.49 4.32 -14.01
CA ASP A 73 5.28 3.30 -14.71
C ASP A 73 4.47 2.57 -15.80
N GLY A 74 5.12 1.62 -16.48
CA GLY A 74 4.48 0.80 -17.50
C GLY A 74 3.35 -0.06 -16.97
N GLU A 75 3.40 -0.48 -15.70
CA GLU A 75 2.40 -1.35 -15.08
C GLU A 75 1.13 -0.58 -14.70
N ASP A 76 1.22 0.73 -14.46
CA ASP A 76 0.05 1.60 -14.30
C ASP A 76 -0.72 1.76 -15.64
N ARG A 77 -0.02 1.74 -16.79
CA ARG A 77 -0.60 1.94 -18.13
C ARG A 77 -0.93 0.66 -18.88
N ALA A 78 -0.43 -0.48 -18.43
CA ALA A 78 -0.63 -1.77 -19.08
C ALA A 78 -2.11 -2.17 -19.10
N GLU A 79 -2.54 -2.78 -20.20
CA GLU A 79 -3.80 -3.52 -20.24
C GLU A 79 -3.72 -4.68 -19.25
N GLY A 80 -4.76 -4.87 -18.43
CA GLY A 80 -4.71 -5.80 -17.29
C GLY A 80 -3.72 -5.43 -16.18
N GLY A 81 -3.12 -4.23 -16.24
CA GLY A 81 -2.24 -3.68 -15.23
C GLY A 81 -2.99 -3.17 -14.00
N TYR A 82 -2.38 -2.22 -13.28
CA TYR A 82 -2.91 -1.75 -12.00
C TYR A 82 -4.20 -0.94 -12.11
N HIS A 83 -5.14 -1.23 -11.23
CA HIS A 83 -6.20 -0.29 -10.86
C HIS A 83 -5.66 0.71 -9.84
N GLN A 84 -6.16 1.94 -9.91
CA GLN A 84 -5.93 2.97 -8.92
C GLN A 84 -7.12 3.02 -7.96
N LEU A 85 -6.82 3.15 -6.68
CA LEU A 85 -7.79 3.46 -5.63
C LEU A 85 -7.38 4.80 -5.02
N ILE A 86 -8.28 5.78 -5.07
CA ILE A 86 -8.02 7.10 -4.47
C ILE A 86 -9.05 7.43 -3.40
N VAL A 87 -8.61 8.25 -2.44
CA VAL A 87 -9.49 8.98 -1.53
C VAL A 87 -9.61 10.40 -2.06
N TRP A 88 -10.82 10.84 -2.36
CA TRP A 88 -11.14 12.15 -2.89
C TRP A 88 -11.79 13.02 -1.81
N ASP A 89 -11.32 14.25 -1.67
CA ASP A 89 -11.94 15.28 -0.84
C ASP A 89 -12.85 16.17 -1.70
N PRO A 90 -14.18 16.00 -1.67
CA PRO A 90 -15.08 16.80 -2.50
C PRO A 90 -15.14 18.27 -2.07
N ALA A 91 -14.80 18.60 -0.82
CA ALA A 91 -14.84 19.98 -0.33
C ALA A 91 -13.63 20.79 -0.81
N ALA A 92 -12.45 20.16 -0.84
CA ALA A 92 -11.24 20.78 -1.37
C ALA A 92 -11.09 20.58 -2.89
N GLN A 93 -11.80 19.59 -3.45
CA GLN A 93 -11.59 19.07 -4.80
C GLN A 93 -10.14 18.60 -5.02
N GLU A 94 -9.66 17.79 -4.07
CA GLU A 94 -8.27 17.31 -4.02
C GLU A 94 -8.21 15.80 -3.71
N ILE A 95 -7.21 15.11 -4.26
CA ILE A 95 -6.93 13.71 -3.90
C ILE A 95 -6.19 13.70 -2.56
N VAL A 96 -6.73 13.05 -1.54
CA VAL A 96 -6.09 12.92 -0.22
C VAL A 96 -4.88 11.97 -0.29
N GLY A 97 -5.03 10.88 -1.03
CA GLY A 97 -4.04 9.81 -1.17
C GLY A 97 -4.60 8.63 -1.94
N GLY A 98 -3.80 7.58 -2.10
CA GLY A 98 -4.27 6.38 -2.78
C GLY A 98 -3.35 5.17 -2.70
N TYR A 99 -3.76 4.11 -3.37
CA TYR A 99 -3.02 2.90 -3.66
C TYR A 99 -3.16 2.57 -5.14
N ARG A 100 -2.23 1.79 -5.68
CA ARG A 100 -2.54 0.93 -6.82
C ARG A 100 -2.74 -0.52 -6.37
N PHE A 101 -3.53 -1.28 -7.10
CA PHE A 101 -3.75 -2.69 -6.79
C PHE A 101 -4.01 -3.57 -8.02
N ILE A 102 -3.65 -4.86 -7.90
CA ILE A 102 -4.03 -5.94 -8.82
C ILE A 102 -4.75 -7.02 -8.03
N VAL A 103 -5.92 -7.45 -8.50
CA VAL A 103 -6.60 -8.63 -7.99
C VAL A 103 -6.05 -9.85 -8.71
N CYS A 104 -5.22 -10.63 -8.03
CA CYS A 104 -4.61 -11.81 -8.61
C CYS A 104 -5.64 -12.93 -8.71
N THR A 105 -5.77 -13.54 -9.90
CA THR A 105 -6.73 -14.62 -10.15
C THR A 105 -6.08 -15.92 -10.64
N SER A 106 -4.76 -15.90 -10.87
CA SER A 106 -3.99 -17.02 -11.38
C SER A 106 -2.66 -17.19 -10.63
N SER A 107 -1.97 -18.31 -10.88
CA SER A 107 -0.66 -18.60 -10.30
C SER A 107 0.51 -17.88 -10.97
N ARG A 108 0.25 -17.27 -12.11
CA ARG A 108 1.18 -16.44 -12.89
C ARG A 108 0.42 -15.21 -13.36
N GLN A 109 0.19 -14.31 -12.42
CA GLN A 109 -0.47 -13.05 -12.68
C GLN A 109 0.55 -12.10 -13.34
N PRO A 110 0.27 -11.54 -14.52
CA PRO A 110 1.13 -10.53 -15.14
C PRO A 110 1.11 -9.21 -14.35
N HIS A 111 2.05 -8.32 -14.66
CA HIS A 111 2.10 -6.93 -14.18
C HIS A 111 2.35 -6.71 -12.68
N LEU A 112 2.70 -7.78 -11.95
CA LEU A 112 3.02 -7.67 -10.54
C LEU A 112 4.39 -7.01 -10.35
N SER A 113 4.41 -5.75 -9.88
CA SER A 113 5.66 -5.04 -9.62
C SER A 113 6.52 -5.71 -8.55
N THR A 114 5.92 -6.51 -7.67
CA THR A 114 6.68 -7.28 -6.66
C THR A 114 7.47 -8.44 -7.27
N GLU A 115 7.04 -9.05 -8.39
CA GLU A 115 7.81 -10.14 -9.04
C GLU A 115 9.15 -9.66 -9.61
N HIS A 116 9.28 -8.36 -9.86
CA HIS A 116 10.54 -7.74 -10.29
C HIS A 116 11.61 -7.85 -9.20
N TYR A 117 11.23 -7.72 -7.93
CA TYR A 117 12.17 -7.70 -6.80
C TYR A 117 12.22 -9.00 -6.02
N PHE A 118 11.16 -9.81 -6.09
CA PHE A 118 11.01 -11.02 -5.30
C PHE A 118 10.85 -12.27 -6.17
N HIS A 119 11.39 -13.39 -5.67
CA HIS A 119 11.10 -14.73 -6.14
C HIS A 119 9.95 -15.33 -5.31
N PHE A 120 8.91 -15.79 -6.01
CA PHE A 120 7.78 -16.49 -5.41
C PHE A 120 7.96 -18.00 -5.50
N SER A 121 7.87 -18.67 -4.36
CA SER A 121 7.88 -20.12 -4.32
C SER A 121 6.66 -20.72 -5.03
N ASP A 122 6.76 -21.98 -5.46
CA ASP A 122 5.64 -22.70 -6.06
C ASP A 122 4.42 -22.77 -5.12
N LEU A 123 4.68 -22.86 -3.80
CA LEU A 123 3.63 -22.84 -2.79
C LEU A 123 2.88 -21.50 -2.81
N PHE A 124 3.62 -20.38 -2.80
CA PHE A 124 3.01 -19.05 -2.89
C PHE A 124 2.20 -18.89 -4.18
N ARG A 125 2.81 -19.22 -5.33
CA ARG A 125 2.16 -19.12 -6.65
C ARG A 125 0.87 -19.92 -6.74
N ARG A 126 0.84 -21.14 -6.21
CA ARG A 126 -0.33 -22.04 -6.38
C ARG A 126 -1.40 -21.84 -5.32
N ARG A 127 -1.03 -21.51 -4.08
CA ARG A 127 -1.96 -21.50 -2.93
C ARG A 127 -2.32 -20.11 -2.42
N TYR A 128 -1.44 -19.13 -2.61
CA TYR A 128 -1.62 -17.78 -2.08
C TYR A 128 -2.01 -16.82 -3.19
N LEU A 129 -1.18 -16.72 -4.23
CA LEU A 129 -1.30 -15.70 -5.28
C LEU A 129 -2.71 -15.60 -5.90
N PRO A 130 -3.42 -16.69 -6.27
CA PRO A 130 -4.77 -16.59 -6.86
C PRO A 130 -5.85 -16.06 -5.91
N HIS A 131 -5.51 -15.83 -4.64
CA HIS A 131 -6.38 -15.28 -3.60
C HIS A 131 -5.81 -14.00 -2.99
N THR A 132 -4.85 -13.37 -3.68
CA THR A 132 -4.13 -12.19 -3.19
C THR A 132 -4.60 -10.94 -3.93
N ILE A 133 -4.72 -9.84 -3.20
CA ILE A 133 -4.71 -8.50 -3.79
C ILE A 133 -3.32 -7.94 -3.57
N GLU A 134 -2.60 -7.69 -4.65
CA GLU A 134 -1.33 -6.96 -4.56
C GLU A 134 -1.61 -5.47 -4.42
N LEU A 135 -0.91 -4.82 -3.50
CA LEU A 135 -0.98 -3.39 -3.22
C LEU A 135 0.39 -2.74 -3.44
N GLY A 136 0.40 -1.53 -3.96
CA GLY A 136 1.62 -0.76 -4.15
C GLY A 136 1.38 0.74 -4.19
N ARG A 137 2.48 1.50 -4.25
CA ARG A 137 2.50 2.97 -4.39
C ARG A 137 1.50 3.68 -3.47
N SER A 138 1.47 3.26 -2.21
CA SER A 138 0.62 3.88 -1.19
C SER A 138 1.16 5.26 -0.84
N PHE A 139 0.31 6.28 -0.92
CA PHE A 139 0.73 7.65 -0.59
C PHE A 139 -0.42 8.43 0.06
N ILE A 140 -0.04 9.43 0.85
CA ILE A 140 -0.89 10.53 1.29
C ILE A 140 -0.17 11.78 0.81
N GLN A 141 -0.85 12.69 0.11
CA GLN A 141 -0.16 13.89 -0.36
C GLN A 141 0.23 14.82 0.81
N PRO A 142 1.31 15.61 0.71
CA PRO A 142 1.81 16.42 1.84
C PRO A 142 0.78 17.35 2.49
N ALA A 143 -0.14 17.92 1.70
CA ALA A 143 -1.19 18.80 2.21
C ALA A 143 -2.14 18.10 3.22
N TYR A 144 -2.23 16.76 3.18
CA TYR A 144 -3.01 15.94 4.12
C TYR A 144 -2.12 15.16 5.10
N GLN A 145 -0.82 15.51 5.18
CA GLN A 145 0.08 15.12 6.26
C GLN A 145 0.31 16.26 7.25
N ALA A 146 0.14 17.51 6.79
CA ALA A 146 0.34 18.71 7.59
C ALA A 146 -0.69 18.82 8.73
N ARG A 147 -0.21 19.15 9.94
CA ARG A 147 -1.06 19.34 11.14
C ARG A 147 -2.06 20.50 11.00
N SER A 148 -1.80 21.45 10.11
CA SER A 148 -2.68 22.59 9.83
C SER A 148 -3.97 22.18 9.12
N ASN A 149 -3.96 21.05 8.40
CA ASN A 149 -5.15 20.52 7.76
C ASN A 149 -5.89 19.58 8.73
N THR A 150 -7.11 19.95 9.08
CA THR A 150 -7.95 19.21 10.04
C THR A 150 -8.33 17.82 9.55
N LYS A 151 -8.26 17.55 8.24
CA LYS A 151 -8.53 16.23 7.66
C LYS A 151 -7.31 15.30 7.69
N SER A 152 -6.10 15.80 7.96
CA SER A 152 -4.88 14.99 7.99
C SER A 152 -4.95 13.83 8.98
N ILE A 153 -5.61 14.03 10.13
CA ILE A 153 -5.78 12.98 11.15
C ILE A 153 -6.64 11.79 10.67
N TYR A 154 -7.40 11.95 9.58
CA TYR A 154 -8.27 10.93 9.02
C TYR A 154 -7.74 10.34 7.71
N ALA A 155 -6.68 10.89 7.12
CA ALA A 155 -6.20 10.50 5.79
C ALA A 155 -5.86 9.00 5.72
N LEU A 156 -5.09 8.50 6.69
CA LEU A 156 -4.72 7.09 6.77
C LEU A 156 -5.94 6.19 7.02
N ASP A 157 -6.86 6.63 7.88
CA ASP A 157 -8.11 5.92 8.17
C ASP A 157 -9.03 5.82 6.94
N ASN A 158 -9.07 6.87 6.11
CA ASN A 158 -9.83 6.90 4.86
C ASN A 158 -9.21 5.99 3.79
N LEU A 159 -7.88 5.90 3.74
CA LEU A 159 -7.18 4.92 2.93
C LEU A 159 -7.55 3.48 3.32
N TRP A 160 -7.62 3.21 4.63
CA TRP A 160 -8.09 1.93 5.15
C TRP A 160 -9.58 1.66 4.86
N ASP A 161 -10.45 2.68 4.84
CA ASP A 161 -11.82 2.54 4.34
C ASP A 161 -11.84 2.04 2.88
N GLY A 162 -10.86 2.44 2.07
CA GLY A 162 -10.63 1.98 0.70
C GLY A 162 -10.23 0.52 0.61
N LEU A 163 -9.20 0.11 1.36
CA LEU A 163 -8.78 -1.31 1.44
C LEU A 163 -9.92 -2.20 1.98
N GLY A 164 -10.69 -1.70 2.96
CA GLY A 164 -11.89 -2.36 3.45
C GLY A 164 -12.94 -2.56 2.35
N ALA A 165 -13.11 -1.60 1.44
CA ALA A 165 -14.00 -1.74 0.29
C ALA A 165 -13.51 -2.81 -0.69
N LEU A 166 -12.21 -2.87 -0.99
CA LEU A 166 -11.64 -3.92 -1.84
C LEU A 166 -11.90 -5.32 -1.27
N ILE A 167 -11.72 -5.50 0.04
CA ILE A 167 -12.02 -6.77 0.73
C ILE A 167 -13.51 -7.13 0.60
N VAL A 168 -14.40 -6.15 0.79
CA VAL A 168 -15.85 -6.38 0.72
C VAL A 168 -16.31 -6.73 -0.70
N LEU A 169 -15.76 -6.03 -1.70
CA LEU A 169 -16.09 -6.22 -3.11
C LEU A 169 -15.47 -7.49 -3.70
N ASN A 170 -14.34 -7.95 -3.17
CA ASN A 170 -13.68 -9.18 -3.56
C ASN A 170 -13.68 -10.24 -2.45
N PRO A 171 -14.83 -10.92 -2.19
CA PRO A 171 -14.93 -11.91 -1.12
C PRO A 171 -14.07 -13.16 -1.32
N LYS A 172 -13.47 -13.34 -2.50
CA LYS A 172 -12.53 -14.44 -2.79
C LYS A 172 -11.11 -14.13 -2.32
N ALA A 173 -10.78 -12.87 -2.07
CA ALA A 173 -9.48 -12.48 -1.54
C ALA A 173 -9.30 -13.02 -0.12
N LYS A 174 -8.14 -13.63 0.12
CA LYS A 174 -7.69 -14.12 1.42
C LYS A 174 -6.49 -13.37 1.94
N TYR A 175 -5.74 -12.73 1.05
CA TYR A 175 -4.48 -12.07 1.39
C TYR A 175 -4.37 -10.68 0.77
N LEU A 176 -3.70 -9.77 1.48
CA LEU A 176 -3.14 -8.55 0.93
C LEU A 176 -1.62 -8.72 0.89
N PHE A 177 -1.00 -8.48 -0.25
CA PHE A 177 0.44 -8.59 -0.43
C PHE A 177 0.99 -7.28 -0.98
N GLY A 178 2.19 -6.91 -0.58
CA GLY A 178 2.84 -5.72 -1.11
C GLY A 178 4.19 -5.54 -0.47
N LYS A 179 4.73 -4.33 -0.65
CA LYS A 179 6.01 -3.94 -0.07
C LYS A 179 5.87 -2.64 0.69
N VAL A 180 6.59 -2.52 1.79
CA VAL A 180 6.69 -1.30 2.59
C VAL A 180 8.06 -0.68 2.38
N THR A 181 8.08 0.64 2.20
CA THR A 181 9.30 1.38 1.88
C THR A 181 9.92 1.97 3.14
N MET A 182 11.22 1.77 3.28
CA MET A 182 12.09 2.48 4.21
C MET A 182 12.99 3.42 3.40
N TYR A 183 12.89 4.71 3.69
CA TYR A 183 13.64 5.74 2.97
C TYR A 183 15.09 5.82 3.44
N SER A 184 15.99 6.23 2.56
CA SER A 184 17.43 6.33 2.81
C SER A 184 17.81 7.34 3.90
N SER A 185 16.93 8.30 4.19
CA SER A 185 17.06 9.26 5.28
C SER A 185 16.90 8.63 6.67
N TYR A 186 16.25 7.46 6.76
CA TYR A 186 15.97 6.79 8.02
C TYR A 186 17.26 6.18 8.58
N GLN A 187 17.60 6.50 9.83
CA GLN A 187 18.86 6.02 10.42
C GLN A 187 18.97 4.48 10.39
N THR A 188 20.08 3.96 9.86
CA THR A 188 20.31 2.53 9.63
C THR A 188 20.09 1.67 10.88
N VAL A 189 20.56 2.12 12.05
CA VAL A 189 20.39 1.36 13.31
C VAL A 189 18.91 1.29 13.71
N ALA A 190 18.17 2.40 13.61
CA ALA A 190 16.73 2.43 13.91
C ALA A 190 15.95 1.57 12.91
N ARG A 191 16.30 1.63 11.63
CA ARG A 191 15.71 0.83 10.56
C ARG A 191 15.93 -0.66 10.81
N ASN A 192 17.17 -1.07 11.04
CA ASN A 192 17.51 -2.47 11.26
C ASN A 192 16.89 -2.99 12.57
N THR A 193 16.77 -2.14 13.61
CA THR A 193 16.02 -2.48 14.83
C THR A 193 14.54 -2.76 14.55
N LEU A 194 13.90 -1.94 13.69
CA LEU A 194 12.52 -2.17 13.23
C LEU A 194 12.40 -3.45 12.40
N ILE A 195 13.28 -3.65 11.43
CA ILE A 195 13.24 -4.83 10.56
C ILE A 195 13.51 -6.11 11.38
N TYR A 196 14.46 -6.08 12.32
CA TYR A 196 14.69 -7.20 13.25
C TYR A 196 13.41 -7.53 14.04
N PHE A 197 12.75 -6.53 14.62
CA PHE A 197 11.50 -6.73 15.35
C PHE A 197 10.43 -7.39 14.47
N LEU A 198 10.31 -6.93 13.22
CA LEU A 198 9.39 -7.49 12.24
C LEU A 198 9.71 -8.97 11.94
N HIS A 199 10.98 -9.33 11.72
CA HIS A 199 11.38 -10.73 11.50
C HIS A 199 11.18 -11.61 12.75
N LYS A 200 11.40 -11.06 13.95
CA LYS A 200 11.19 -11.78 15.22
C LYS A 200 9.72 -12.19 15.41
N TYR A 201 8.78 -11.30 15.10
CA TYR A 201 7.35 -11.52 15.38
C TYR A 201 6.53 -11.99 14.20
N PHE A 202 6.95 -11.69 12.97
CA PHE A 202 6.21 -11.97 11.74
C PHE A 202 7.04 -12.74 10.71
N PRO A 203 7.79 -13.80 11.08
CA PRO A 203 8.68 -14.48 10.15
C PRO A 203 7.93 -15.23 9.05
N ASP A 204 8.48 -15.25 7.85
CA ASP A 204 8.06 -16.19 6.81
C ASP A 204 8.71 -17.58 6.98
N ARG A 205 8.10 -18.40 7.84
CA ARG A 205 8.58 -19.77 8.12
C ARG A 205 8.52 -20.72 6.91
N ASP A 206 7.63 -20.44 5.97
CA ASP A 206 7.39 -21.31 4.80
C ASP A 206 8.22 -20.91 3.57
N ARG A 207 9.01 -19.83 3.66
CA ARG A 207 9.78 -19.26 2.54
C ARG A 207 8.92 -19.08 1.28
N LEU A 208 7.75 -18.48 1.46
CA LEU A 208 6.80 -18.15 0.40
C LEU A 208 7.39 -17.17 -0.60
N VAL A 209 8.09 -16.15 -0.12
CA VAL A 209 8.65 -15.07 -0.93
C VAL A 209 10.07 -14.77 -0.44
N THR A 210 11.00 -14.67 -1.39
CA THR A 210 12.42 -14.37 -1.12
C THR A 210 12.88 -13.23 -2.03
N GLY A 211 13.80 -12.39 -1.56
CA GLY A 211 14.38 -11.32 -2.36
C GLY A 211 15.24 -11.90 -3.48
N ARG A 212 15.21 -11.30 -4.68
CA ARG A 212 16.14 -11.67 -5.76
C ARG A 212 17.56 -11.19 -5.47
N HIS A 213 17.66 -9.97 -4.95
CA HIS A 213 18.89 -9.33 -4.50
C HIS A 213 18.64 -8.73 -3.10
N PRO A 214 18.52 -9.58 -2.06
CA PRO A 214 18.23 -9.10 -0.71
C PRO A 214 19.42 -8.33 -0.15
N ILE A 215 19.13 -7.29 0.63
CA ILE A 215 20.14 -6.52 1.36
C ILE A 215 20.56 -7.32 2.59
N ASP A 216 21.88 -7.39 2.85
CA ASP A 216 22.37 -7.86 4.14
C ASP A 216 22.21 -6.76 5.18
N LEU A 217 21.28 -6.98 6.11
CA LEU A 217 20.94 -6.05 7.18
C LEU A 217 21.71 -6.34 8.49
N GLY A 218 22.54 -7.39 8.53
CA GLY A 218 23.28 -7.79 9.74
C GLY A 218 22.37 -8.12 10.94
N LEU A 219 21.19 -8.70 10.68
CA LEU A 219 20.18 -8.98 11.71
C LEU A 219 20.57 -10.14 12.65
N ASP A 220 21.64 -10.85 12.33
CA ASP A 220 22.26 -11.90 13.14
C ASP A 220 23.14 -11.36 14.26
N ASP A 221 23.41 -10.04 14.31
CA ASP A 221 24.12 -9.41 15.42
C ASP A 221 23.35 -9.63 16.75
N PRO A 222 23.97 -10.26 17.77
CA PRO A 222 23.37 -10.45 19.09
C PRO A 222 22.93 -9.13 19.78
N TYR A 223 23.40 -7.98 19.30
CA TYR A 223 22.91 -6.66 19.69
C TYR A 223 21.38 -6.56 19.62
N TYR A 224 20.77 -6.97 18.51
CA TYR A 224 19.31 -6.82 18.34
C TYR A 224 18.53 -7.74 19.28
N GLU A 225 18.99 -8.97 19.49
CA GLU A 225 18.35 -9.87 20.45
C GLU A 225 18.39 -9.31 21.88
N ARG A 226 19.53 -8.71 22.28
CA ARG A 226 19.72 -8.10 23.61
C ARG A 226 18.89 -6.84 23.84
N ILE A 227 18.43 -6.15 22.78
CA ILE A 227 17.54 -5.00 22.93
C ILE A 227 16.15 -5.44 23.40
N PHE A 228 15.62 -6.51 22.82
CA PHE A 228 14.23 -6.93 22.99
C PHE A 228 14.07 -7.90 24.16
N THR A 229 14.17 -7.35 25.37
CA THR A 229 14.12 -8.08 26.65
C THR A 229 12.72 -8.28 27.23
N GLY A 230 11.66 -7.75 26.58
CA GLY A 230 10.28 -7.92 27.04
C GLY A 230 9.80 -9.37 26.88
N GLU A 231 8.83 -9.77 27.72
CA GLU A 231 8.32 -11.14 27.76
C GLU A 231 7.33 -11.44 26.62
N ASN A 232 6.70 -10.40 26.07
CA ASN A 232 5.66 -10.52 25.06
C ASN A 232 5.79 -9.45 23.97
N TYR A 233 4.95 -9.57 22.94
CA TYR A 233 4.91 -8.63 21.82
C TYR A 233 4.71 -7.18 22.26
N VAL A 234 3.78 -6.94 23.19
CA VAL A 234 3.40 -5.59 23.63
C VAL A 234 4.57 -4.90 24.33
N GLU A 235 5.25 -5.60 25.22
CA GLU A 235 6.44 -5.09 25.91
C GLU A 235 7.59 -4.79 24.94
N ASN A 236 7.90 -5.73 24.04
CA ASN A 236 8.95 -5.51 23.05
C ASN A 236 8.58 -4.43 22.03
N TYR A 237 7.29 -4.24 21.75
CA TYR A 237 6.82 -3.14 20.92
C TYR A 237 7.00 -1.78 21.60
N HIS A 238 6.80 -1.68 22.93
CA HIS A 238 7.15 -0.47 23.67
C HIS A 238 8.65 -0.18 23.65
N ILE A 239 9.47 -1.22 23.81
CA ILE A 239 10.94 -1.10 23.68
C ILE A 239 11.31 -0.61 22.28
N LEU A 240 10.71 -1.18 21.23
CA LEU A 240 10.94 -0.75 19.84
C LEU A 240 10.69 0.76 19.68
N ILE A 241 9.54 1.26 20.16
CA ILE A 241 9.20 2.69 20.07
C ILE A 241 10.26 3.54 20.78
N GLN A 242 10.67 3.15 21.98
CA GLN A 242 11.68 3.87 22.74
C GLN A 242 13.01 3.93 21.99
N ARG A 243 13.48 2.78 21.47
CA ARG A 243 14.74 2.70 20.73
C ARG A 243 14.74 3.50 19.44
N ILE A 244 13.67 3.45 18.67
CA ILE A 244 13.56 4.25 17.45
C ILE A 244 13.61 5.76 17.77
N ARG A 245 12.96 6.18 18.86
CA ARG A 245 12.98 7.60 19.29
C ARG A 245 14.35 8.08 19.77
N GLU A 246 15.22 7.21 20.26
CA GLU A 246 16.61 7.56 20.59
C GLU A 246 17.38 8.10 19.38
N PHE A 247 16.95 7.72 18.16
CA PHE A 247 17.51 8.19 16.89
C PHE A 247 16.71 9.36 16.27
N ASN A 248 15.81 10.00 17.02
CA ASN A 248 14.86 11.01 16.50
C ASN A 248 13.98 10.51 15.34
N GLU A 249 13.83 9.19 15.22
CA GLU A 249 12.98 8.55 14.23
C GLU A 249 11.61 8.20 14.82
N ASN A 250 10.66 7.84 13.95
CA ASN A 250 9.38 7.24 14.35
C ASN A 250 9.12 5.97 13.53
N ILE A 251 8.31 5.05 14.05
CA ILE A 251 7.84 3.93 13.23
C ILE A 251 6.97 4.52 12.10
N PRO A 252 7.23 4.20 10.82
CA PRO A 252 6.41 4.67 9.72
C PRO A 252 4.92 4.34 9.95
N PRO A 253 3.99 5.30 9.81
CA PRO A 253 2.58 5.10 10.16
C PRO A 253 1.90 3.91 9.47
N LEU A 254 2.28 3.62 8.22
CA LEU A 254 1.76 2.46 7.48
C LEU A 254 2.25 1.14 8.06
N ILE A 255 3.56 1.00 8.32
CA ILE A 255 4.14 -0.19 8.97
C ILE A 255 3.46 -0.40 10.32
N ASN A 256 3.34 0.67 11.11
CA ASN A 256 2.65 0.62 12.38
C ASN A 256 1.18 0.17 12.26
N SER A 257 0.48 0.63 11.22
CA SER A 257 -0.90 0.21 10.97
C SER A 257 -1.00 -1.27 10.65
N TYR A 258 -0.09 -1.81 9.82
CA TYR A 258 -0.09 -3.23 9.45
C TYR A 258 0.24 -4.14 10.63
N MET A 259 1.26 -3.79 11.44
CA MET A 259 1.61 -4.51 12.67
C MET A 259 0.44 -4.64 13.65
N ASN A 260 -0.41 -3.62 13.73
CA ASN A 260 -1.56 -3.58 14.64
C ASN A 260 -2.88 -4.03 13.96
N LEU A 261 -2.84 -4.49 12.71
CA LEU A 261 -4.03 -4.93 11.98
C LEU A 261 -4.35 -6.40 12.19
N SER A 262 -3.31 -7.24 12.27
CA SER A 262 -3.43 -8.69 12.32
C SER A 262 -2.23 -9.32 13.03
N PRO A 263 -2.44 -10.37 13.84
CA PRO A 263 -1.34 -11.10 14.48
C PRO A 263 -0.60 -12.05 13.52
N THR A 264 -1.13 -12.27 12.31
CA THR A 264 -0.57 -13.23 11.33
C THR A 264 0.01 -12.54 10.11
N MET A 265 0.44 -11.28 10.27
CA MET A 265 1.28 -10.64 9.25
C MET A 265 2.53 -11.51 9.03
N ARG A 266 3.02 -11.55 7.79
CA ARG A 266 4.31 -12.12 7.45
C ARG A 266 5.17 -11.06 6.80
N VAL A 267 6.45 -11.10 7.11
CA VAL A 267 7.48 -10.23 6.58
C VAL A 267 8.50 -11.10 5.85
N PHE A 268 8.87 -10.66 4.66
CA PHE A 268 9.81 -11.31 3.77
C PHE A 268 11.11 -10.50 3.72
N ASP A 269 12.01 -10.87 2.82
CA ASP A 269 13.29 -10.17 2.65
C ASP A 269 13.10 -8.67 2.33
N THR A 270 14.14 -7.91 2.67
CA THR A 270 14.29 -6.51 2.26
C THR A 270 15.20 -6.45 1.03
N VAL A 271 14.78 -5.68 0.03
CA VAL A 271 15.50 -5.50 -1.24
C VAL A 271 15.73 -4.02 -1.50
N GLU A 272 16.77 -3.70 -2.28
CA GLU A 272 17.00 -2.33 -2.75
C GLU A 272 16.13 -2.05 -3.98
N ASN A 273 15.57 -0.84 -4.06
CA ASN A 273 14.85 -0.36 -5.23
C ASN A 273 15.57 0.83 -5.88
N PRO A 274 16.50 0.57 -6.82
CA PRO A 274 17.26 1.62 -7.49
C PRO A 274 16.38 2.54 -8.35
N ASP A 275 15.28 2.03 -8.90
CA ASP A 275 14.35 2.78 -9.76
C ASP A 275 13.46 3.77 -8.99
N PHE A 276 13.58 3.79 -7.66
CA PHE A 276 12.75 4.59 -6.77
C PHE A 276 13.59 5.29 -5.70
N GLY A 277 14.69 5.91 -6.12
CA GLY A 277 15.56 6.69 -5.24
C GLY A 277 16.47 5.84 -4.33
N GLY A 278 16.71 4.56 -4.67
CA GLY A 278 17.56 3.67 -3.89
C GLY A 278 17.00 3.37 -2.50
N VAL A 279 15.67 3.38 -2.36
CA VAL A 279 15.01 3.04 -1.09
C VAL A 279 15.09 1.55 -0.83
N GLU A 280 14.86 1.16 0.42
CA GLU A 280 14.75 -0.24 0.79
C GLU A 280 13.28 -0.63 0.88
N GLU A 281 12.93 -1.80 0.35
CA GLU A 281 11.57 -2.30 0.32
C GLU A 281 11.49 -3.68 0.96
N THR A 282 10.66 -3.81 1.99
CA THR A 282 10.42 -5.10 2.66
C THR A 282 9.08 -5.67 2.23
N GLY A 283 9.07 -6.91 1.76
CA GLY A 283 7.83 -7.59 1.39
C GLY A 283 6.97 -7.89 2.63
N ILE A 284 5.66 -7.69 2.53
CA ILE A 284 4.70 -8.03 3.60
C ILE A 284 3.45 -8.74 3.04
N LEU A 285 2.91 -9.67 3.83
CA LEU A 285 1.65 -10.37 3.54
C LEU A 285 0.73 -10.31 4.76
N LEU A 286 -0.52 -9.93 4.56
CA LEU A 286 -1.57 -9.96 5.60
C LEU A 286 -2.66 -10.95 5.22
N ALA A 287 -3.06 -11.80 6.16
CA ALA A 287 -4.24 -12.64 6.01
C ALA A 287 -5.51 -11.88 6.42
N ILE A 288 -6.44 -11.73 5.48
CA ILE A 288 -7.67 -10.94 5.67
C ILE A 288 -8.55 -11.53 6.79
N LYS A 289 -8.60 -12.87 6.88
CA LYS A 289 -9.41 -13.57 7.90
C LYS A 289 -8.95 -13.28 9.34
N ASP A 290 -7.67 -12.93 9.50
CA ASP A 290 -7.01 -12.75 10.78
C ASP A 290 -6.89 -11.26 11.15
N ILE A 291 -7.53 -10.37 10.39
CA ILE A 291 -7.68 -8.96 10.78
C ILE A 291 -8.54 -8.89 12.05
N TYR A 292 -8.07 -8.16 13.06
CA TYR A 292 -8.81 -8.00 14.33
C TYR A 292 -10.25 -7.54 14.09
N LEU A 293 -11.19 -8.12 14.86
CA LEU A 293 -12.62 -7.90 14.66
C LEU A 293 -12.99 -6.41 14.63
N GLU A 294 -12.47 -5.63 15.59
CA GLU A 294 -12.71 -4.19 15.68
C GLU A 294 -12.29 -3.46 14.39
N LYS A 295 -11.09 -3.75 13.86
CA LYS A 295 -10.59 -3.17 12.61
C LYS A 295 -11.41 -3.61 11.41
N ARG A 296 -11.77 -4.90 11.35
CA ARG A 296 -12.64 -5.44 10.31
C ARG A 296 -13.99 -4.75 10.30
N GLU A 297 -14.64 -4.58 11.44
CA GLU A 297 -15.91 -3.86 11.54
C GLU A 297 -15.77 -2.37 11.20
N ARG A 298 -14.66 -1.74 11.63
CA ARG A 298 -14.37 -0.34 11.33
C ARG A 298 -14.23 -0.07 9.84
N TYR A 299 -13.60 -0.94 9.07
CA TYR A 299 -13.30 -0.65 7.66
C TYR A 299 -14.24 -1.34 6.67
N THR A 300 -14.83 -2.49 7.00
CA THR A 300 -15.67 -3.25 6.04
C THR A 300 -17.17 -2.91 6.15
N ARG A 301 -17.66 -2.47 7.32
CA ARG A 301 -19.07 -2.06 7.46
C ARG A 301 -19.30 -0.66 6.90
N TRP A 302 -20.23 -0.53 5.98
CA TRP A 302 -20.73 0.75 5.45
C TRP A 302 -22.20 0.59 5.11
N ASP A 303 -23.06 1.52 5.54
CA ASP A 303 -24.51 1.36 5.36
C ASP A 303 -24.94 1.37 3.89
N GLY A 304 -24.17 2.05 3.03
CA GLY A 304 -24.37 2.04 1.58
C GLY A 304 -24.28 0.65 0.95
N TRP A 305 -23.66 -0.34 1.62
CA TRP A 305 -23.68 -1.72 1.14
C TRP A 305 -25.06 -2.36 1.13
N ARG A 306 -25.95 -1.99 2.07
CA ARG A 306 -27.23 -2.69 2.28
C ARG A 306 -28.13 -2.64 1.05
N ALA A 307 -28.06 -1.56 0.28
CA ALA A 307 -28.93 -1.34 -0.87
C ALA A 307 -28.60 -2.25 -2.07
N ASN A 308 -27.32 -2.59 -2.30
CA ASN A 308 -26.91 -3.20 -3.57
C ASN A 308 -25.58 -3.99 -3.53
N LEU A 309 -25.10 -4.45 -2.38
CA LEU A 309 -23.81 -5.14 -2.26
C LEU A 309 -23.63 -6.30 -3.25
N ARG A 310 -24.68 -7.13 -3.46
CA ARG A 310 -24.60 -8.25 -4.41
C ARG A 310 -24.34 -7.76 -5.83
N ALA A 311 -25.07 -6.74 -6.28
CA ALA A 311 -24.88 -6.15 -7.61
C ALA A 311 -23.49 -5.50 -7.73
N ARG A 312 -23.04 -4.76 -6.71
CA ARG A 312 -21.70 -4.16 -6.69
C ARG A 312 -20.58 -5.20 -6.75
N ARG A 313 -20.71 -6.33 -6.05
CA ARG A 313 -19.76 -7.45 -6.12
C ARG A 313 -19.70 -8.07 -7.51
N LEU A 314 -20.86 -8.27 -8.14
CA LEU A 314 -20.93 -8.80 -9.50
C LEU A 314 -20.30 -7.84 -10.51
N ALA A 315 -20.65 -6.55 -10.44
CA ALA A 315 -20.07 -5.52 -11.30
C ALA A 315 -18.55 -5.39 -11.11
N PHE A 316 -18.07 -5.42 -9.87
CA PHE A 316 -16.63 -5.38 -9.59
C PHE A 316 -15.93 -6.64 -10.13
N ALA A 317 -16.47 -7.84 -9.88
CA ALA A 317 -15.90 -9.08 -10.40
C ALA A 317 -15.87 -9.10 -11.93
N GLU A 318 -16.92 -8.58 -12.58
CA GLU A 318 -16.97 -8.43 -14.03
C GLU A 318 -15.87 -7.51 -14.53
N ARG A 319 -15.77 -6.32 -13.93
CA ARG A 319 -14.76 -5.34 -14.29
C ARG A 319 -13.34 -5.89 -14.17
N ILE A 320 -13.02 -6.57 -13.08
CA ILE A 320 -11.71 -7.23 -12.89
C ILE A 320 -11.49 -8.30 -13.96
N ARG A 321 -12.50 -9.14 -14.24
CA ARG A 321 -12.39 -10.20 -15.25
C ARG A 321 -12.14 -9.63 -16.64
N SER A 322 -12.94 -8.66 -17.08
CA SER A 322 -12.79 -8.02 -18.39
C SER A 322 -11.43 -7.33 -18.52
N HIS A 323 -10.97 -6.65 -17.46
CA HIS A 323 -9.65 -5.99 -17.44
C HIS A 323 -8.50 -7.00 -17.60
N LEU A 324 -8.57 -8.16 -16.96
CA LEU A 324 -7.55 -9.21 -17.06
C LEU A 324 -7.64 -10.03 -18.35
N GLU A 325 -8.83 -10.20 -18.93
CA GLU A 325 -9.02 -10.94 -20.19
C GLU A 325 -8.50 -10.17 -21.41
N ALA A 326 -8.43 -8.85 -21.34
CA ALA A 326 -7.85 -8.00 -22.39
C ALA A 326 -6.34 -8.27 -22.65
N VAL A 327 -5.66 -8.99 -21.75
CA VAL A 327 -4.23 -9.34 -21.85
C VAL A 327 -3.97 -10.56 -22.77
N LYS A 328 -5.03 -11.26 -23.20
CA LYS A 328 -4.93 -12.44 -24.09
C LYS A 328 -5.01 -12.06 -25.56
#